data_AF-A0A951Z9Q9-F1
#
_entry.id   AF-A0A951Z9Q9-F1
#
_cell.length_a   1.000
_cell.length_b   1.000
_cell.length_c   1.000
_cell.angle_alpha   90.00
_cell.angle_beta   90.00
_cell.angle_gamma   90.00
#
_symmetry.space_group_name_H-M   'P 1'
#
loop_
_entity.id
_entity.type
_entity.pdbx_description
1 polymer ?
#
loop_
_entity_poly.entity_id
_entity_poly.type
_entity_poly.pdbx_seq_one_letter_code
_entity_poly.pdbx_strand_id
1 'polypeptide(L)' 'MSARITLAVLAVMLLGGCSIQPWVKPYERDRLADPIMSWDRNPVSNAYTNHVQESREAARGASGSSGGGCGCN' A
#
# COMPACT_ATOMS: atom_id res chain seq x y z
N MET A 1 5.41 -39.95 18.62
CA MET A 1 4.11 -39.73 17.93
C MET A 1 3.61 -38.30 18.12
N SER A 2 3.69 -37.73 19.32
CA SER A 2 3.36 -36.32 19.61
C SER A 2 4.03 -35.29 18.69
N ALA A 3 5.33 -35.42 18.42
CA ALA A 3 6.08 -34.49 17.58
C ALA A 3 5.63 -34.41 16.12
N ARG A 4 5.09 -35.51 15.57
CA ARG A 4 4.55 -35.54 14.19
C ARG A 4 3.18 -34.85 14.13
N ILE A 5 2.39 -35.00 15.19
CA ILE A 5 1.07 -34.37 15.31
C ILE A 5 1.24 -32.86 15.48
N THR A 6 2.16 -32.39 16.32
CA THR A 6 2.44 -30.96 16.47
C THR A 6 2.95 -30.33 15.17
N LEU A 7 3.82 -31.00 14.42
CA LEU A 7 4.28 -30.51 13.11
C LEU A 7 3.14 -30.39 12.09
N ALA A 8 2.25 -31.38 12.05
CA ALA A 8 1.10 -31.39 11.14
C ALA A 8 0.12 -30.26 11.45
N VAL A 9 -0.15 -29.99 12.73
CA VAL A 9 -1.01 -28.87 13.16
C VAL A 9 -0.40 -27.52 12.76
N LEU A 10 0.91 -27.36 12.92
CA LEU A 10 1.60 -26.12 12.53
C LEU A 10 1.53 -25.88 11.01
N ALA A 11 1.69 -26.95 10.22
CA ALA A 11 1.58 -26.90 8.76
C ALA A 11 0.18 -26.49 8.28
N VAL A 12 -0.88 -26.97 8.94
CA VAL A 12 -2.26 -26.61 8.61
C VAL A 12 -2.56 -25.13 8.91
N MET A 13 -2.00 -24.58 9.99
CA MET A 13 -2.19 -23.16 10.32
C MET A 13 -1.56 -22.21 9.30
N LEU A 14 -0.46 -22.61 8.66
CA LEU A 14 0.25 -21.81 7.65
C LEU A 14 -0.52 -21.70 6.32
N LEU A 15 -1.53 -22.56 6.08
CA LEU A 15 -2.31 -22.60 4.84
C LEU A 15 -3.57 -21.71 4.89
N GLY A 16 -3.89 -21.07 6.03
CA GLY A 16 -5.17 -20.38 6.27
C GLY A 16 -5.29 -18.94 5.76
N GLY A 17 -4.31 -18.38 5.06
CA GLY A 17 -4.27 -16.92 4.78
C GLY A 17 -5.06 -16.42 3.56
N CYS A 18 -5.44 -17.29 2.62
CA CYS A 18 -5.79 -16.82 1.26
C CYS A 18 -7.27 -16.50 1.01
N SER A 19 -8.18 -16.72 1.96
CA SER A 19 -9.62 -16.46 1.73
C SER A 19 -10.45 -16.41 3.01
N ILE A 20 -10.04 -15.59 3.99
CA ILE A 20 -10.82 -15.42 5.21
C ILE A 20 -11.95 -14.42 4.92
N GLN A 21 -13.21 -14.88 5.03
CA GLN A 21 -14.38 -14.03 4.92
C GLN A 21 -14.68 -13.29 6.22
N PRO A 22 -15.16 -12.03 6.14
CA PRO A 22 -15.55 -11.31 4.94
C PRO A 22 -14.39 -10.55 4.27
N TRP A 23 -14.20 -10.72 2.96
CA TRP A 23 -13.27 -9.88 2.18
C TRP A 23 -13.88 -8.50 1.92
N VAL A 24 -13.03 -7.49 1.78
CA VAL A 24 -13.44 -6.14 1.34
C VAL A 24 -13.93 -6.22 -0.10
N LYS A 25 -15.18 -5.80 -0.33
CA LYS A 25 -15.77 -5.86 -1.67
C LYS A 25 -15.08 -4.87 -2.60
N PRO A 26 -15.05 -5.10 -3.92
CA PRO A 26 -14.33 -4.23 -4.86
C PRO A 26 -14.66 -2.74 -4.71
N TYR A 27 -15.94 -2.40 -4.52
CA TYR A 27 -16.41 -1.01 -4.36
C TYR A 27 -16.18 -0.40 -2.96
N GLU A 28 -15.81 -1.21 -1.97
CA GLU A 28 -15.42 -0.72 -0.63
C GLU A 28 -13.95 -0.29 -0.62
N ARG A 29 -13.15 -0.74 -1.61
CA ARG A 29 -11.71 -0.41 -1.73
C ARG A 29 -11.47 1.07 -2.06
N ASP A 30 -12.41 1.72 -2.74
CA ASP A 30 -12.34 3.16 -3.03
C ASP A 30 -12.36 4.03 -1.76
N ARG A 31 -12.86 3.46 -0.64
CA ARG A 31 -12.97 4.14 0.65
C ARG A 31 -11.95 3.63 1.67
N LEU A 32 -10.95 2.85 1.22
CA LEU A 32 -9.88 2.34 2.08
C LEU A 32 -8.88 3.44 2.45
N ALA A 33 -8.70 4.42 1.57
CA ALA A 33 -7.86 5.58 1.81
C ALA A 33 -8.67 6.73 2.41
N ASP A 34 -8.35 7.12 3.63
CA ASP A 34 -8.87 8.36 4.18
C ASP A 34 -8.12 9.57 3.60
N PRO A 35 -8.76 10.75 3.46
CA PRO A 35 -8.09 11.97 3.00
C PRO A 35 -6.87 12.37 3.85
N ILE A 36 -6.78 11.94 5.11
CA ILE A 36 -5.62 12.15 5.98
C ILE A 36 -4.40 11.32 5.57
N MET A 37 -4.61 10.21 4.84
CA MET A 37 -3.54 9.34 4.33
C MET A 37 -2.89 9.91 3.06
N SER A 38 -3.35 11.06 2.57
CA SER A 38 -2.70 11.76 1.46
C SER A 38 -1.29 12.19 1.88
N TRP A 39 -0.28 11.74 1.13
CA TRP A 39 1.12 12.18 1.32
C TRP A 39 1.29 13.69 1.19
N ASP A 40 0.39 14.34 0.46
CA ASP A 40 0.47 15.73 0.14
C ASP A 40 -0.87 16.43 0.38
N ARG A 41 -0.83 17.37 1.32
CA ARG A 41 -2.00 18.20 1.66
C ARG A 41 -2.22 19.34 0.66
N ASN A 42 -1.18 19.75 -0.08
CA ASN A 42 -1.23 20.85 -1.04
C ASN A 42 -0.46 20.48 -2.33
N PRO A 43 -1.11 19.69 -3.22
CA PRO A 43 -0.46 19.16 -4.42
C PRO A 43 0.04 20.25 -5.37
N VAL A 44 -0.62 21.42 -5.40
CA VAL A 44 -0.21 22.54 -6.26
C VAL A 44 1.11 23.14 -5.78
N SER A 45 1.23 23.39 -4.47
CA SER A 45 2.47 23.94 -3.89
C SER A 45 3.63 22.94 -3.97
N ASN A 46 3.35 21.66 -3.78
CA ASN A 46 4.38 20.63 -3.84
C ASN A 46 4.86 20.42 -5.28
N ALA A 47 3.97 20.40 -6.27
CA ALA A 47 4.35 20.34 -7.68
C ALA A 47 5.28 21.50 -8.08
N TYR A 48 4.99 22.72 -7.61
CA TYR A 48 5.87 23.87 -7.81
C TYR A 48 7.25 23.66 -7.18
N THR A 49 7.30 23.19 -5.93
CA THR A 49 8.56 22.98 -5.20
C THR A 49 9.40 21.87 -5.85
N ASN A 50 8.74 20.78 -6.24
CA ASN A 50 9.37 19.68 -6.97
C ASN A 50 9.94 20.16 -8.30
N HIS A 51 9.21 20.95 -9.07
CA HIS A 51 9.71 21.50 -10.34
C HIS A 51 11.00 22.33 -10.16
N VAL A 52 11.05 23.15 -9.10
CA VAL A 52 12.24 23.92 -8.76
C VAL A 52 13.40 22.99 -8.38
N GLN A 53 13.15 21.98 -7.55
CA GLN A 53 14.17 21.00 -7.14
C GLN A 53 14.71 20.19 -8.32
N GLU A 54 13.84 19.68 -9.17
CA GLU A 54 14.23 18.93 -10.38
C GLU A 54 15.10 19.77 -11.32
N SER A 55 14.81 21.07 -11.42
CA SER A 55 15.59 22.01 -12.23
C SER A 55 16.95 22.31 -11.61
N ARG A 56 17.02 22.46 -10.28
CA ARG A 56 18.27 22.76 -9.56
C ARG A 56 19.22 21.57 -9.49
N GLU A 57 18.66 20.38 -9.27
CA GLU A 57 19.43 19.16 -9.05
C GLU A 57 19.60 18.33 -10.32
N ALA A 58 19.10 18.82 -11.47
CA ALA A 58 19.07 18.08 -12.74
C ALA A 58 18.45 16.66 -12.62
N ALA A 59 17.51 16.50 -11.68
CA ALA A 59 16.97 15.20 -11.26
C ALA A 59 15.49 15.04 -11.66
N ARG A 60 15.17 15.26 -12.94
CA ARG A 60 13.80 15.15 -13.46
C ARG A 60 13.21 13.76 -13.21
N GLY A 61 12.01 13.70 -12.65
CA GLY A 61 11.33 12.44 -12.34
C GLY A 61 11.84 11.72 -11.09
N ALA A 62 12.74 12.35 -10.32
CA ALA A 62 13.12 11.85 -8.99
C ALA A 62 12.06 12.18 -7.91
N SER A 63 11.14 13.11 -8.20
CA SER A 63 10.10 13.52 -7.27
C SER A 63 8.87 12.59 -7.39
N GLY A 64 8.67 11.77 -6.37
CA GLY A 64 7.46 10.97 -6.18
C GLY A 64 7.58 9.49 -6.53
N SER A 65 6.96 8.67 -5.69
CA SER A 65 6.51 7.30 -5.99
C SER A 65 4.98 7.35 -5.97
N SER A 66 4.28 6.58 -6.81
CA SER A 66 2.80 6.59 -6.81
C SER A 66 2.28 6.26 -5.41
N GLY A 67 1.79 7.26 -4.69
CA GLY A 67 1.43 7.14 -3.29
C GLY A 67 0.01 6.60 -3.10
N GLY A 68 -0.07 5.54 -2.28
CA GLY A 68 -1.16 4.99 -1.46
C GLY A 68 -2.64 5.33 -1.75
N GLY A 69 -3.47 4.28 -1.79
CA GLY A 69 -4.88 4.41 -1.41
C GLY A 69 -5.81 3.26 -1.81
N CYS A 70 -5.62 2.64 -2.96
CA CYS A 70 -6.35 1.41 -3.33
C CYS A 70 -5.53 0.42 -4.16
N GLY A 71 -4.26 0.73 -4.47
CA GLY A 71 -3.36 -0.18 -5.20
C GLY A 71 -3.73 -0.45 -6.66
N CYS A 72 -4.73 0.24 -7.21
CA CYS A 72 -5.06 0.16 -8.63
C CYS A 72 -4.43 1.35 -9.36
N ASN A 73 -3.29 1.07 -10.00
CA ASN A 73 -2.91 1.74 -11.25
C ASN A 73 -3.58 0.97 -12.39
#